data_AF-A0A7C6CDX0-F1
#
_entry.id   AF-A0A7C6CDX0-F1
#
_cell.length_a   1.000
_cell.length_b   1.000
_cell.length_c   1.000
_cell.angle_alpha   90.00
_cell.angle_beta   90.00
_cell.angle_gamma   90.00
#
_symmetry.space_group_name_H-M   'P 1'
#
loop_
_entity.id
_entity.type
_entity.pdbx_description
1 polymer ?
#
loop_
_entity_poly.entity_id
_entity_poly.type
_entity_poly.pdbx_seq_one_letter_code
_entity_poly.pdbx_strand_id
1 'polypeptide(L)'
;MKKQNNVITLIIFCAITIVCCVYALKWHAVYKEDVMNRAIITSHIQEIKESELENYTTDNPYAVIYFGVPSDENCRAFEKKLQRFLDKKDLRELFVYLNVSDIADGNFKETFDNTYNTKDLREKNKFLYEVPAVAIYDHTTMVDFVSGKNLTIEKVEKLLNKHKLGEK
;
A
#
# COMPACT_ATOMS: atom_id res chain seq x y z
N MET A 1 25.68 58.13 -15.05
CA MET A 1 25.55 56.66 -15.24
C MET A 1 25.03 55.93 -13.98
N LYS A 2 23.94 56.38 -13.33
CA LYS A 2 23.35 55.69 -12.16
C LYS A 2 22.08 54.88 -12.46
N LYS A 3 21.43 55.14 -13.60
CA LYS A 3 20.12 54.54 -13.94
C LYS A 3 20.24 53.12 -14.51
N GLN A 4 21.35 52.77 -15.18
CA GLN A 4 21.56 51.44 -15.77
C GLN A 4 21.86 50.35 -14.72
N ASN A 5 22.55 50.68 -13.63
CA ASN A 5 22.89 49.69 -12.59
C ASN A 5 21.66 49.17 -11.86
N ASN A 6 20.66 50.01 -11.57
CA ASN A 6 19.43 49.57 -10.91
C ASN A 6 18.58 48.64 -11.80
N VAL A 7 18.60 48.83 -13.12
CA VAL A 7 17.88 47.96 -14.06
C VAL A 7 18.54 46.58 -14.13
N ILE A 8 19.87 46.53 -14.14
CA ILE A 8 20.63 45.27 -14.11
C ILE A 8 20.38 44.51 -12.80
N THR A 9 20.39 45.22 -11.65
CA THR A 9 20.06 44.61 -10.35
C THR A 9 18.62 44.07 -10.32
N LEU A 10 17.66 44.77 -10.92
CA LEU A 10 16.28 44.33 -11.03
C LEU A 10 16.15 43.05 -11.89
N ILE A 11 16.85 43.00 -13.02
CA ILE A 11 16.87 41.82 -13.91
C ILE A 11 17.45 40.61 -13.19
N ILE A 12 18.53 40.78 -12.43
CA ILE A 12 19.14 39.71 -11.63
C ILE A 12 18.16 39.21 -10.55
N PHE A 13 17.47 40.12 -9.85
CA PHE A 13 16.45 39.74 -8.87
C PHE A 13 15.30 38.95 -9.51
N CYS A 14 14.78 39.42 -10.65
CA CYS A 14 13.75 38.69 -11.40
C CYS A 14 14.23 37.31 -11.85
N ALA A 15 15.47 37.20 -12.35
CA ALA A 15 16.04 35.93 -12.77
C ALA A 15 16.17 34.94 -11.59
N ILE A 16 16.65 35.39 -10.43
CA ILE A 16 16.72 34.56 -9.21
C ILE A 16 15.32 34.10 -8.79
N THR A 17 14.34 35.00 -8.82
CA THR A 17 12.95 34.67 -8.44
C THR A 17 12.37 33.59 -9.35
N ILE A 18 12.62 33.68 -10.66
CA ILE A 18 12.20 32.67 -11.65
C ILE A 18 12.87 31.32 -11.37
N VAL A 19 14.17 31.30 -11.07
CA VAL A 19 14.89 30.07 -10.71
C VAL A 19 14.32 29.44 -9.44
N CYS A 20 14.04 30.24 -8.41
CA CYS A 20 13.39 29.77 -7.18
C CYS A 20 12.00 29.17 -7.45
N CYS A 21 11.17 29.83 -8.26
CA CYS A 21 9.85 29.32 -8.64
C CYS A 21 9.94 27.99 -9.40
N VAL A 22 10.86 27.87 -10.36
CA VAL A 22 11.07 26.61 -11.10
C VAL A 22 11.54 25.50 -10.17
N TYR A 23 12.43 25.80 -9.23
CA TYR A 23 12.90 24.83 -8.25
C TYR A 23 11.77 24.37 -7.31
N ALA A 24 10.94 25.30 -6.82
CA ALA A 24 9.78 24.99 -6.00
C ALA A 24 8.74 24.13 -6.75
N LEU A 25 8.49 24.41 -8.03
CA LEU A 25 7.61 23.60 -8.87
C LEU A 25 8.14 22.18 -9.07
N LYS A 26 9.44 22.03 -9.34
CA LYS A 26 10.08 20.70 -9.47
C LYS A 26 10.04 19.93 -8.15
N TRP A 27 10.35 20.57 -7.03
CA TRP A 27 10.25 19.97 -5.70
C TRP A 27 8.82 19.50 -5.42
N HIS A 28 7.82 20.32 -5.75
CA HIS A 28 6.42 19.96 -5.57
C HIS A 28 6.01 18.77 -6.46
N ALA A 29 6.51 18.70 -7.70
CA ALA A 29 6.26 17.56 -8.59
C ALA A 29 6.85 16.25 -8.02
N VAL A 30 8.13 16.28 -7.60
CA VAL A 30 8.79 15.13 -6.96
C VAL A 30 8.07 14.72 -5.68
N TYR A 31 7.67 15.68 -4.84
CA TYR A 31 6.92 15.38 -3.62
C TYR A 31 5.57 14.72 -3.91
N LYS A 32 4.88 15.17 -4.96
CA LYS A 32 3.60 14.57 -5.36
C LYS A 32 3.79 13.13 -5.85
N GLU A 33 4.83 12.87 -6.63
CA GLU A 33 5.19 11.52 -7.08
C GLU A 33 5.55 10.62 -5.89
N ASP A 34 6.37 11.10 -4.94
CA ASP A 34 6.75 10.35 -3.73
C ASP A 34 5.57 10.02 -2.82
N VAL A 35 4.60 10.93 -2.68
CA VAL A 35 3.38 10.69 -1.90
C VAL A 35 2.43 9.74 -2.63
N MET A 36 2.42 9.75 -3.96
CA MET A 36 1.64 8.81 -4.76
C MET A 36 2.24 7.40 -4.76
N ASN A 37 3.55 7.27 -4.62
CA ASN A 37 4.25 5.99 -4.58
C ASN A 37 4.27 5.34 -3.19
N ARG A 38 3.89 6.06 -2.13
CA ARG A 38 3.76 5.48 -0.78
C ARG A 38 2.31 5.11 -0.47
N ALA A 39 2.12 3.89 0.02
CA ALA A 39 0.85 3.44 0.59
C ALA A 39 0.54 4.24 1.86
N ILE A 40 -0.74 4.56 2.09
CA ILE A 40 -1.14 5.41 3.22
C ILE A 40 -1.01 4.62 4.53
N ILE A 41 -1.22 3.31 4.46
CA ILE A 41 -1.30 2.41 5.62
C ILE A 41 0.03 2.11 6.29
N THR A 42 1.16 2.33 5.63
CA THR A 42 2.53 2.08 6.15
C THR A 42 2.90 2.95 7.35
N SER A 43 2.12 4.02 7.58
CA SER A 43 2.21 4.83 8.80
C SER A 43 1.61 4.16 10.04
N HIS A 44 0.84 3.08 9.87
CA HIS A 44 0.08 2.41 10.94
C HIS A 44 0.43 0.92 11.09
N ILE A 45 0.82 0.26 9.99
CA ILE A 45 1.25 -1.14 9.97
C ILE A 45 2.60 -1.26 9.27
N GLN A 46 3.36 -2.29 9.63
CA GLN A 46 4.67 -2.55 9.03
C GLN A 46 4.51 -2.94 7.56
N GLU A 47 5.34 -2.36 6.69
CA GLU A 47 5.53 -2.81 5.31
C GLU A 47 6.64 -3.86 5.26
N ILE A 48 6.35 -4.98 4.61
CA ILE A 48 7.32 -6.06 4.34
C ILE A 48 7.48 -6.25 2.83
N LYS A 49 8.65 -6.76 2.43
CA LYS A 49 8.92 -7.14 1.04
C LYS A 49 8.48 -8.57 0.77
N GLU A 50 8.27 -8.92 -0.50
CA GLU A 50 8.01 -10.30 -0.93
C GLU A 50 9.07 -11.28 -0.40
N SER A 51 10.35 -10.92 -0.45
CA SER A 51 11.46 -11.74 0.07
C SER A 51 11.44 -11.96 1.58
N GLU A 52 10.71 -11.12 2.33
CA GLU A 52 10.62 -11.17 3.80
C GLU A 52 9.37 -11.91 4.27
N LEU A 53 8.42 -12.19 3.36
CA LEU A 53 7.13 -12.80 3.68
C LEU A 53 7.26 -14.15 4.38
N GLU A 54 8.13 -15.03 3.87
CA GLU A 54 8.33 -16.37 4.45
C GLU A 54 8.93 -16.31 5.87
N ASN A 55 9.93 -15.44 6.07
CA ASN A 55 10.53 -15.23 7.38
C ASN A 55 9.51 -14.63 8.35
N TYR A 56 8.77 -13.61 7.91
CA TYR A 56 7.76 -12.95 8.74
C TYR A 56 6.66 -13.91 9.20
N THR A 57 6.16 -14.74 8.30
CA THR A 57 5.09 -15.71 8.58
C THR A 57 5.56 -16.92 9.39
N THR A 58 6.85 -17.24 9.33
CA THR A 58 7.50 -18.18 10.27
C THR A 58 7.58 -17.60 11.68
N ASP A 59 8.00 -16.34 11.81
CA ASP A 59 8.17 -15.67 13.10
C ASP A 59 6.80 -15.33 13.75
N ASN A 60 5.79 -15.06 12.92
CA ASN A 60 4.44 -14.70 13.33
C ASN A 60 3.43 -15.70 12.73
N PRO A 61 3.17 -16.84 13.42
CA PRO A 61 2.40 -17.94 12.85
C PRO A 61 0.93 -17.61 12.60
N TYR A 62 0.40 -16.52 13.15
CA TYR A 62 -0.95 -16.04 12.87
C TYR A 62 -0.88 -14.59 12.40
N ALA A 63 -0.59 -14.40 11.12
CA ALA A 63 -0.43 -13.08 10.51
C ALA A 63 -1.57 -12.75 9.55
N VAL A 64 -1.95 -11.47 9.51
CA VAL A 64 -2.90 -10.95 8.52
C VAL A 64 -2.16 -10.03 7.57
N ILE A 65 -2.20 -10.35 6.28
CA ILE A 65 -1.45 -9.64 5.25
C ILE A 65 -2.40 -8.87 4.36
N TYR A 66 -2.20 -7.57 4.28
CA TYR A 66 -2.88 -6.68 3.36
C TYR A 66 -2.02 -6.46 2.12
N PHE A 67 -2.53 -6.86 0.97
CA PHE A 67 -1.94 -6.61 -0.34
C PHE A 67 -2.57 -5.38 -0.99
N GLY A 68 -1.73 -4.45 -1.42
CA GLY A 68 -2.18 -3.24 -2.10
C GLY A 68 -1.18 -2.72 -3.11
N VAL A 69 -1.67 -1.79 -3.93
CA VAL A 69 -0.86 -1.04 -4.90
C VAL A 69 -1.00 0.45 -4.53
N PRO A 70 0.09 1.17 -4.20
CA PRO A 70 0.03 2.55 -3.74
C PRO A 70 -0.64 3.52 -4.72
N SER A 71 -0.52 3.27 -6.03
CA SER A 71 -1.12 4.11 -7.06
C SER A 71 -2.60 3.79 -7.35
N ASP A 72 -3.14 2.68 -6.82
CA ASP A 72 -4.53 2.26 -7.06
C ASP A 72 -5.51 3.01 -6.12
N GLU A 73 -6.53 3.64 -6.72
CA GLU A 73 -7.52 4.42 -5.98
C GLU A 73 -8.39 3.57 -5.04
N ASN A 74 -8.69 2.32 -5.41
CA ASN A 74 -9.49 1.43 -4.56
C ASN A 74 -8.68 1.00 -3.33
N CYS A 75 -7.37 0.73 -3.50
CA CYS A 75 -6.45 0.48 -2.41
C CYS A 75 -6.41 1.67 -1.45
N ARG A 76 -6.18 2.89 -1.96
CA ARG A 76 -6.16 4.11 -1.12
C ARG A 76 -7.47 4.36 -0.37
N ALA A 77 -8.61 4.13 -1.03
CA ALA A 77 -9.91 4.29 -0.40
C ALA A 77 -10.15 3.23 0.70
N PHE A 78 -9.69 2.01 0.48
CA PHE A 78 -9.77 0.92 1.45
C PHE A 78 -8.81 1.13 2.63
N GLU A 79 -7.56 1.53 2.39
CA GLU A 79 -6.54 1.79 3.43
C GLU A 79 -7.04 2.76 4.50
N LYS A 80 -7.69 3.87 4.10
CA LYS A 80 -8.26 4.84 5.06
C LYS A 80 -9.33 4.23 5.95
N LYS A 81 -10.12 3.29 5.41
CA LYS A 81 -11.14 2.56 6.18
C LYS A 81 -10.48 1.51 7.08
N LEU A 82 -9.46 0.83 6.58
CA LEU A 82 -8.73 -0.21 7.30
C LEU A 82 -7.98 0.39 8.49
N GLN A 83 -7.29 1.52 8.34
CA GLN A 83 -6.66 2.25 9.45
C GLN A 83 -7.61 2.50 10.61
N ARG A 84 -8.79 3.08 10.33
CA ARG A 84 -9.81 3.35 11.35
C ARG A 84 -10.30 2.07 12.03
N PHE A 85 -10.40 0.98 11.29
CA PHE A 85 -10.81 -0.31 11.82
C PHE A 85 -9.74 -0.92 12.74
N LEU A 86 -8.47 -0.93 12.31
CA LEU A 86 -7.34 -1.45 13.08
C LEU A 86 -7.15 -0.69 14.39
N ASP A 87 -7.32 0.63 14.35
CA ASP A 87 -7.25 1.50 15.53
C ASP A 87 -8.37 1.20 16.53
N LYS A 88 -9.59 1.05 16.01
CA LYS A 88 -10.77 0.80 16.85
C LYS A 88 -10.72 -0.55 17.54
N LYS A 89 -10.09 -1.55 16.92
CA LYS A 89 -10.05 -2.94 17.39
C LYS A 89 -8.70 -3.33 18.00
N ASP A 90 -7.73 -2.41 18.03
CA ASP A 90 -6.38 -2.66 18.52
C ASP A 90 -5.69 -3.86 17.83
N LEU A 91 -5.77 -3.90 16.49
CA LEU A 91 -5.29 -5.00 15.64
C LEU A 91 -4.05 -4.63 14.81
N ARG A 92 -3.38 -3.52 15.14
CA ARG A 92 -2.25 -3.02 14.35
C ARG A 92 -1.11 -4.03 14.25
N GLU A 93 -0.77 -4.69 15.36
CA GLU A 93 0.33 -5.66 15.45
C GLU A 93 0.04 -6.96 14.69
N LEU A 94 -1.23 -7.26 14.42
CA LEU A 94 -1.63 -8.46 13.67
C LEU A 94 -1.48 -8.28 12.15
N PHE A 95 -1.52 -7.02 11.68
CA PHE A 95 -1.55 -6.70 10.26
C PHE A 95 -0.18 -6.27 9.75
N VAL A 96 0.15 -6.75 8.54
CA VAL A 96 1.27 -6.24 7.75
C VAL A 96 0.84 -5.89 6.34
N TYR A 97 1.54 -4.93 5.75
CA TYR A 97 1.34 -4.49 4.38
C TYR A 97 2.38 -5.09 3.46
N LEU A 98 1.94 -5.56 2.29
CA LEU A 98 2.81 -5.98 1.21
C LEU A 98 2.41 -5.23 -0.08
N ASN A 99 3.37 -4.47 -0.61
CA ASN A 99 3.20 -3.79 -1.89
C ASN A 99 3.40 -4.78 -3.05
N VAL A 100 2.40 -4.90 -3.91
CA VAL A 100 2.43 -5.77 -5.10
C VAL A 100 2.52 -5.00 -6.42
N SER A 101 2.94 -3.74 -6.38
CA SER A 101 3.14 -2.90 -7.57
C SER A 101 4.19 -3.43 -8.54
N ASP A 102 5.13 -4.25 -8.06
CA ASP A 102 6.25 -4.76 -8.84
C ASP A 102 5.84 -5.93 -9.77
N ILE A 103 4.61 -6.44 -9.61
CA ILE A 103 4.06 -7.47 -10.50
C ILE A 103 3.68 -6.83 -11.83
N ALA A 104 4.26 -7.34 -12.93
CA ALA A 104 4.02 -6.80 -14.26
C ALA A 104 2.54 -6.83 -14.68
N ASP A 105 2.03 -5.67 -15.12
CA ASP A 105 0.61 -5.42 -15.44
C ASP A 105 -0.02 -6.43 -16.41
N GLY A 106 0.75 -6.96 -17.37
CA GLY A 106 0.25 -7.87 -18.41
C GLY A 106 -0.25 -9.22 -17.86
N ASN A 107 0.34 -9.70 -16.76
CA ASN A 107 0.04 -11.01 -16.17
C ASN A 107 -0.32 -10.91 -14.68
N PHE A 108 -0.70 -9.71 -14.20
CA PHE A 108 -0.91 -9.44 -12.78
C PHE A 108 -1.73 -10.52 -12.08
N LYS A 109 -2.89 -10.90 -12.65
CA LYS A 109 -3.79 -11.89 -12.04
C LYS A 109 -3.13 -13.24 -11.84
N GLU A 110 -2.46 -13.74 -12.87
CA GLU A 110 -1.84 -15.06 -12.85
C GLU A 110 -0.61 -15.07 -11.94
N THR A 111 0.25 -14.05 -12.04
CA THR A 111 1.43 -13.94 -11.17
C THR A 111 1.03 -13.74 -9.71
N PHE A 112 0.06 -12.87 -9.42
CA PHE A 112 -0.40 -12.62 -8.07
C PHE A 112 -1.02 -13.86 -7.43
N ASP A 113 -1.87 -14.58 -8.16
CA ASP A 113 -2.43 -15.84 -7.67
C ASP A 113 -1.35 -16.92 -7.53
N ASN A 114 -0.45 -17.07 -8.50
CA ASN A 114 0.58 -18.11 -8.48
C ASN A 114 1.60 -17.91 -7.35
N THR A 115 1.99 -16.67 -7.07
CA THR A 115 2.98 -16.33 -6.05
C THR A 115 2.43 -16.46 -4.63
N TYR A 116 1.21 -15.97 -4.37
CA TYR A 116 0.72 -15.82 -3.00
C TYR A 116 -0.40 -16.80 -2.62
N ASN A 117 -1.20 -17.30 -3.57
CA ASN A 117 -2.31 -18.21 -3.26
C ASN A 117 -1.84 -19.67 -3.09
N THR A 118 -2.64 -20.48 -2.41
CA THR A 118 -2.36 -21.90 -2.17
C THR A 118 -3.17 -22.81 -3.09
N LYS A 119 -2.63 -24.01 -3.35
CA LYS A 119 -3.31 -25.03 -4.19
C LYS A 119 -4.70 -25.37 -3.64
N ASP A 120 -4.81 -25.55 -2.32
CA ASP A 120 -6.06 -25.87 -1.63
C ASP A 120 -7.16 -24.82 -1.85
N LEU A 121 -6.79 -23.54 -1.95
CA LEU A 121 -7.74 -22.46 -2.23
C LEU A 121 -8.14 -22.44 -3.71
N ARG A 122 -7.18 -22.66 -4.63
CA ARG A 122 -7.48 -22.79 -6.06
C ARG A 122 -8.41 -23.96 -6.36
N GLU A 123 -8.20 -25.11 -5.72
CA GLU A 123 -9.07 -26.29 -5.85
C GLU A 123 -10.51 -26.01 -5.38
N LYS A 124 -10.69 -25.06 -4.46
CA LYS A 124 -11.99 -24.55 -4.00
C LYS A 124 -12.53 -23.42 -4.88
N ASN A 125 -11.97 -23.20 -6.07
CA ASN A 125 -12.27 -22.09 -6.98
C ASN A 125 -12.11 -20.70 -6.33
N LYS A 126 -11.22 -20.55 -5.34
CA LYS A 126 -10.85 -19.25 -4.78
C LYS A 126 -9.54 -18.77 -5.38
N PHE A 127 -9.65 -17.80 -6.28
CA PHE A 127 -8.51 -17.19 -6.97
C PHE A 127 -8.24 -15.76 -6.50
N LEU A 128 -6.96 -15.44 -6.34
CA LEU A 128 -6.46 -14.16 -5.85
C LEU A 128 -6.04 -13.28 -7.04
N TYR A 129 -7.03 -12.63 -7.66
CA TYR A 129 -6.82 -11.88 -8.91
C TYR A 129 -6.92 -10.37 -8.79
N GLU A 130 -7.28 -9.85 -7.62
CA GLU A 130 -7.61 -8.45 -7.44
C GLU A 130 -7.01 -7.89 -6.16
N VAL A 131 -6.64 -6.61 -6.22
CA VAL A 131 -6.35 -5.76 -5.07
C VAL A 131 -7.45 -4.69 -4.92
N PRO A 132 -7.68 -4.16 -3.71
CA PRO A 132 -7.10 -4.55 -2.43
C PRO A 132 -7.48 -5.98 -2.00
N ALA A 133 -6.57 -6.67 -1.31
CA ALA A 133 -6.80 -8.01 -0.77
C ALA A 133 -6.27 -8.15 0.65
N VAL A 134 -6.97 -8.91 1.49
CA VAL A 134 -6.55 -9.25 2.85
C VAL A 134 -6.56 -10.76 2.98
N ALA A 135 -5.42 -11.32 3.39
CA ALA A 135 -5.24 -12.76 3.55
C ALA A 135 -4.82 -13.10 4.98
N ILE A 136 -5.24 -14.29 5.42
CA ILE A 136 -4.82 -14.89 6.69
C ILE A 136 -3.80 -15.97 6.37
N TYR A 137 -2.68 -15.89 7.08
CA TYR A 137 -1.65 -16.89 7.08
C TYR A 137 -1.69 -17.67 8.39
N ASP A 138 -1.62 -19.00 8.26
CA ASP A 138 -1.30 -19.91 9.35
C ASP A 138 0.09 -20.47 9.06
N HIS A 139 1.07 -20.05 9.85
CA HIS A 139 2.49 -20.16 9.54
C HIS A 139 2.75 -19.63 8.13
N THR A 140 3.51 -20.34 7.31
CA THR A 140 3.87 -19.93 5.94
C THR A 140 2.76 -20.12 4.90
N THR A 141 1.59 -20.64 5.29
CA THR A 141 0.53 -21.04 4.35
C THR A 141 -0.66 -20.09 4.42
N MET A 142 -1.08 -19.55 3.27
CA MET A 142 -2.32 -18.79 3.17
C MET A 142 -3.52 -19.73 3.32
N VAL A 143 -4.33 -19.51 4.36
CA VAL A 143 -5.49 -20.37 4.68
C VAL A 143 -6.82 -19.80 4.17
N ASP A 144 -6.93 -18.47 4.05
CA ASP A 144 -8.13 -17.81 3.54
C ASP A 144 -7.83 -16.36 3.16
N PHE A 145 -8.64 -15.77 2.28
CA PHE A 145 -8.53 -14.36 1.92
C PHE A 145 -9.86 -13.78 1.46
N VAL A 146 -9.91 -12.45 1.46
CA VAL A 146 -10.93 -11.64 0.79
C VAL A 146 -10.24 -10.65 -0.14
N SER A 147 -10.72 -10.54 -1.36
CA SER A 147 -10.18 -9.61 -2.36
C SER A 147 -11.30 -8.95 -3.15
N GLY A 148 -10.97 -7.81 -3.75
CA GLY A 148 -11.77 -7.24 -4.82
C GLY A 148 -11.79 -5.72 -4.82
N LYS A 149 -12.13 -5.14 -5.97
CA LYS A 149 -12.17 -3.67 -6.15
C LYS A 149 -13.05 -2.94 -5.13
N ASN A 150 -14.15 -3.58 -4.70
CA ASN A 150 -15.08 -3.06 -3.69
C ASN A 150 -14.91 -3.79 -2.34
N LEU A 151 -13.67 -4.05 -1.91
CA LEU A 151 -13.42 -4.64 -0.60
C LEU A 151 -13.94 -3.72 0.51
N THR A 152 -14.69 -4.28 1.45
CA THR A 152 -15.26 -3.56 2.59
C THR A 152 -14.72 -4.09 3.90
N ILE A 153 -14.72 -3.25 4.93
CA ILE A 153 -14.31 -3.65 6.28
C ILE A 153 -15.20 -4.77 6.83
N GLU A 154 -16.49 -4.79 6.49
CA GLU A 154 -17.38 -5.89 6.87
C GLU A 154 -16.92 -7.26 6.35
N LYS A 155 -16.36 -7.32 5.13
CA LYS A 155 -15.81 -8.57 4.59
C LYS A 155 -14.54 -8.99 5.34
N VAL A 156 -13.71 -8.02 5.70
CA VAL A 156 -12.49 -8.25 6.50
C VAL A 156 -12.85 -8.71 7.91
N GLU A 157 -13.80 -8.05 8.57
CA GLU A 157 -14.26 -8.44 9.91
C GLU A 157 -14.88 -9.84 9.91
N LYS A 158 -15.69 -10.18 8.88
CA LYS A 158 -16.19 -11.55 8.70
C LYS A 158 -15.07 -12.57 8.51
N LEU A 159 -14.03 -12.22 7.75
CA LEU A 159 -12.85 -13.07 7.55
C LEU A 159 -12.13 -13.30 8.88
N LEU A 160 -11.83 -12.24 9.63
CA LEU A 160 -11.14 -12.31 10.91
C LEU A 160 -11.93 -13.14 11.94
N ASN A 161 -13.22 -12.85 12.10
CA ASN A 161 -14.10 -13.58 13.04
C ASN A 161 -14.20 -15.07 12.70
N LYS A 162 -14.26 -15.43 11.41
CA LYS A 162 -14.30 -16.84 10.96
C LYS A 162 -13.09 -17.63 11.46
N HIS A 163 -11.93 -16.97 11.55
CA HIS A 163 -10.67 -17.57 12.02
C HIS A 163 -10.34 -17.22 13.47
N LYS A 164 -11.30 -16.67 14.23
CA LYS A 164 -11.14 -16.25 15.63
C LYS A 164 -9.97 -15.27 15.85
N LEU A 165 -9.70 -14.45 14.84
CA LEU A 165 -8.73 -13.36 14.92
C LEU A 165 -9.47 -12.06 15.24
N GLY A 166 -8.93 -11.26 16.16
CA GLY A 166 -9.49 -9.96 16.52
C GLY A 166 -10.69 -9.95 17.47
N GLU A 167 -10.95 -11.08 18.15
CA GLU A 167 -11.76 -11.11 19.37
C GLU A 167 -10.86 -10.70 20.56
N LYS A 168 -10.96 -9.43 20.99
CA LYS A 168 -10.53 -8.96 22.31
C LYS A 168 -11.77 -8.56 23.11
#